data_AF-A0A965G6Q8-F1
#
_entry.id   AF-A0A965G6Q8-F1
#
_cell.length_a   1.000
_cell.length_b   1.000
_cell.length_c   1.000
_cell.angle_alpha   90.00
_cell.angle_beta   90.00
_cell.angle_gamma   90.00
#
_symmetry.space_group_name_H-M   'P 1'
#
loop_
_entity.id
_entity.type
_entity.pdbx_description
1 polymer ?
#
loop_
_entity_poly.entity_id
_entity_poly.type
_entity_poly.pdbx_seq_one_letter_code
_entity_poly.pdbx_strand_id
1 'polypeptide(L)'
;MNFLRFPELEARGLRHAFTLRSVSPLQTADLPRILQEAELPENYAIGEQTHGAGVAVLQGKGTGEAIPGVDALITREKGRSLVIRVADCGPVWIHCGKTGAIALV
;
A
#
# COMPACT_ATOMS: atom_id res chain seq x y z
N MET A 1 8.75 11.45 8.81
CA MET A 1 7.49 11.97 8.21
C MET A 1 6.37 11.85 9.23
N ASN A 2 5.28 12.63 9.09
CA ASN A 2 4.06 12.38 9.87
C ASN A 2 3.17 11.41 9.10
N PHE A 3 2.71 10.35 9.79
CA PHE A 3 1.80 9.36 9.23
C PHE A 3 0.49 9.39 10.00
N LEU A 4 -0.62 9.32 9.27
CA LEU A 4 -1.91 8.99 9.86
C LEU A 4 -2.02 7.47 10.02
N ARG A 5 -2.49 7.04 11.20
CA ARG A 5 -2.78 5.65 11.52
C ARG A 5 -4.23 5.55 12.01
N PHE A 6 -4.89 4.43 11.73
CA PHE A 6 -6.27 4.12 12.09
C PHE A 6 -6.30 3.11 13.24
N PRO A 7 -6.88 3.47 14.40
CA PRO A 7 -6.95 2.58 15.57
C PRO A 7 -7.56 1.21 15.27
N GLU A 8 -8.52 1.14 14.34
CA GLU A 8 -9.19 -0.10 13.95
C GLU A 8 -8.24 -1.09 13.27
N LEU A 9 -7.26 -0.60 12.53
CA LEU A 9 -6.25 -1.42 11.87
C LEU A 9 -5.15 -1.83 12.88
N GLU A 10 -4.74 -0.91 13.76
CA GLU A 10 -3.75 -1.18 14.81
C GLU A 10 -4.24 -2.24 15.79
N ALA A 11 -5.51 -2.14 16.23
CA ALA A 11 -6.13 -3.12 17.12
C ALA A 11 -6.15 -4.55 16.56
N ARG A 12 -5.98 -4.70 15.24
CA ARG A 12 -5.91 -5.98 14.53
C ARG A 12 -4.47 -6.42 14.20
N GLY A 13 -3.46 -5.66 14.66
CA GLY A 13 -2.05 -5.91 14.36
C GLY A 13 -1.68 -5.64 12.90
N LEU A 14 -2.50 -4.88 12.17
CA LEU A 14 -2.31 -4.61 10.75
C LEU A 14 -1.46 -3.36 10.59
N ARG A 15 -0.19 -3.55 10.23
CA ARG A 15 0.72 -2.43 9.94
C ARG A 15 0.27 -1.72 8.66
N HIS A 16 0.10 -0.42 8.75
CA HIS A 16 -0.39 0.45 7.67
C HIS A 16 0.12 1.86 7.92
N ALA A 17 0.22 2.70 6.90
CA ALA A 17 0.55 4.11 7.06
C ALA A 17 -0.13 4.92 5.97
N PHE A 18 -0.74 6.04 6.33
CA PHE A 18 -1.26 7.03 5.39
C PHE A 18 -0.34 8.24 5.44
N THR A 19 0.33 8.53 4.33
CA THR A 19 1.13 9.75 4.22
C THR A 19 0.22 10.97 4.17
N LEU A 20 0.66 12.06 4.81
CA LEU A 20 0.04 13.37 4.67
C LEU A 20 0.81 14.18 3.65
N ARG A 21 0.19 15.26 3.14
CA ARG A 21 0.89 16.21 2.28
C ARG A 21 2.14 16.76 2.99
N SER A 22 3.24 16.85 2.27
CA SER A 22 4.49 17.45 2.71
C SER A 22 4.82 18.70 1.88
N VAL A 23 5.68 19.56 2.41
CA VAL A 23 6.14 20.79 1.72
C VAL A 23 6.83 20.43 0.40
N SER A 24 7.78 19.50 0.46
CA SER A 24 8.33 18.85 -0.73
C SER A 24 7.41 17.69 -1.13
N PRO A 25 6.90 17.65 -2.37
CA PRO A 25 6.05 16.54 -2.81
C PRO A 25 6.76 15.19 -2.72
N LEU A 26 6.05 14.18 -2.20
CA LEU A 26 6.55 12.80 -2.18
C LEU A 26 6.50 12.23 -3.59
N GLN A 27 7.59 11.60 -4.02
CA GLN A 27 7.71 10.95 -5.32
C GLN A 27 7.73 9.42 -5.17
N THR A 28 7.48 8.69 -6.24
CA THR A 28 7.62 7.22 -6.25
C THR A 28 9.03 6.78 -5.83
N ALA A 29 10.06 7.55 -6.18
CA ALA A 29 11.45 7.31 -5.77
C ALA A 29 11.67 7.39 -4.25
N ASP A 30 10.78 8.07 -3.50
CA ASP A 30 10.84 8.15 -2.04
C ASP A 30 10.30 6.91 -1.34
N LEU A 31 9.62 5.98 -2.04
CA LEU A 31 8.91 4.86 -1.43
C LEU A 31 9.75 4.02 -0.47
N PRO A 32 10.99 3.60 -0.80
CA PRO A 32 11.82 2.85 0.16
C PRO A 32 12.01 3.59 1.48
N ARG A 33 12.31 4.89 1.43
CA ARG A 33 12.46 5.74 2.62
C ARG A 33 11.14 5.91 3.37
N ILE A 34 10.04 6.12 2.65
CA ILE A 34 8.70 6.23 3.25
C ILE A 34 8.34 4.96 4.02
N LEU A 35 8.56 3.79 3.41
CA LEU A 35 8.27 2.49 4.02
C LEU A 35 9.15 2.25 5.25
N GLN A 36 10.45 2.55 5.15
CA GLN A 36 11.39 2.46 6.26
C GLN A 36 10.96 3.35 7.44
N GLU A 37 10.69 4.64 7.19
CA GLU A 37 10.23 5.58 8.23
C GLU A 37 8.88 5.18 8.83
N ALA A 38 8.04 4.46 8.09
CA ALA A 38 6.74 3.96 8.53
C ALA A 38 6.79 2.58 9.22
N GLU A 39 7.98 1.98 9.33
CA GLU A 39 8.24 0.63 9.85
C GLU A 39 7.52 -0.48 9.06
N LEU A 40 7.38 -0.26 7.75
CA LEU A 40 6.76 -1.16 6.79
C LEU A 40 7.83 -1.91 5.98
N PRO A 41 7.55 -3.14 5.53
CA PRO A 41 8.47 -3.88 4.67
C PRO A 41 8.80 -3.13 3.38
N GLU A 42 10.08 -3.09 3.02
CA GLU A 42 10.58 -2.47 1.77
C GLU A 42 10.35 -3.36 0.53
N ASN A 43 9.87 -4.59 0.69
CA ASN A 43 9.35 -5.39 -0.41
C ASN A 43 7.92 -4.91 -0.72
N TYR A 44 7.75 -4.07 -1.74
CA TYR A 44 6.47 -3.45 -2.08
C TYR A 44 6.00 -3.73 -3.50
N ALA A 45 4.73 -3.46 -3.75
CA ALA A 45 4.13 -3.43 -5.07
C ALA A 45 3.26 -2.18 -5.22
N ILE A 46 3.22 -1.64 -6.44
CA ILE A 46 2.42 -0.48 -6.81
C ILE A 46 1.62 -0.79 -8.08
N GLY A 47 0.42 -0.23 -8.22
CA GLY A 47 -0.32 -0.24 -9.48
C GLY A 47 0.06 0.95 -10.37
N GLU A 48 -0.20 0.84 -11.68
CA GLU A 48 -0.19 1.99 -12.59
C GLU A 48 -1.28 3.01 -12.21
N GLN A 49 -2.43 2.51 -11.73
CA GLN A 49 -3.60 3.29 -11.32
C GLN A 49 -4.21 4.13 -12.45
N THR A 50 -4.79 3.46 -13.44
CA THR A 50 -5.39 4.08 -14.63
C THR A 50 -6.84 4.51 -14.42
N HIS A 51 -7.33 4.55 -13.17
CA HIS A 51 -8.74 4.74 -12.82
C HIS A 51 -9.65 3.64 -13.38
N GLY A 52 -9.13 2.41 -13.45
CA GLY A 52 -9.85 1.22 -13.88
C GLY A 52 -10.34 0.37 -12.70
N ALA A 53 -10.62 -0.90 -13.00
CA ALA A 53 -11.05 -1.91 -12.03
C ALA A 53 -10.08 -3.11 -11.98
N GLY A 54 -8.87 -2.97 -12.52
CA GLY A 54 -7.87 -4.03 -12.54
C GLY A 54 -7.34 -4.34 -11.13
N VAL A 55 -7.25 -5.63 -10.80
CA VAL A 55 -6.77 -6.11 -9.50
C VAL A 55 -5.59 -7.06 -9.71
N ALA A 56 -4.46 -6.79 -9.05
CA ALA A 56 -3.33 -7.73 -9.04
C ALA A 56 -3.30 -8.56 -7.75
N VAL A 57 -3.33 -9.89 -7.92
CA VAL A 57 -3.04 -10.84 -6.84
C VAL A 57 -1.55 -11.08 -6.80
N LEU A 58 -0.91 -10.61 -5.73
CA LEU A 58 0.53 -10.64 -5.62
C LEU A 58 1.03 -11.96 -5.04
N GLN A 59 1.97 -12.59 -5.74
CA GLN A 59 2.75 -13.75 -5.32
C GLN A 59 4.26 -13.46 -5.52
N GLY A 60 5.13 -14.04 -4.70
CA GLY A 60 6.59 -13.88 -4.79
C GLY A 60 7.13 -12.50 -4.42
N LYS A 61 8.39 -12.20 -4.77
CA LYS A 61 9.01 -10.90 -4.49
C LYS A 61 8.43 -9.82 -5.41
N GLY A 62 8.21 -8.61 -4.88
CA GLY A 62 7.90 -7.44 -5.71
C GLY A 62 9.15 -6.92 -6.42
N THR A 63 8.96 -6.29 -7.58
CA THR A 63 10.03 -5.65 -8.36
C THR A 63 10.14 -4.15 -8.08
N GLY A 64 9.17 -3.56 -7.36
CA GLY A 64 9.05 -2.12 -7.18
C GLY A 64 8.51 -1.37 -8.40
N GLU A 65 8.40 -2.03 -9.55
CA GLU A 65 7.80 -1.49 -10.78
C GLU A 65 6.26 -1.44 -10.66
N ALA A 66 5.66 -0.50 -11.40
CA ALA A 66 4.21 -0.38 -11.46
C ALA A 66 3.59 -1.51 -12.29
N ILE A 67 2.59 -2.17 -11.73
CA ILE A 67 1.83 -3.21 -12.42
C ILE A 67 0.84 -2.53 -13.39
N PRO A 68 0.93 -2.80 -14.71
CA PRO A 68 0.09 -2.13 -15.70
C PRO A 68 -1.40 -2.39 -15.52
N GLY A 69 -2.24 -1.37 -15.75
CA GLY A 69 -3.70 -1.46 -15.77
C GLY A 69 -4.36 -1.90 -14.46
N VAL A 70 -3.67 -1.71 -13.33
CA VAL A 70 -4.13 -2.16 -12.01
C VAL A 70 -4.32 -0.96 -11.07
N ASP A 71 -5.46 -0.96 -10.41
CA ASP A 71 -5.90 0.04 -9.43
C ASP A 71 -6.10 -0.58 -8.03
N ALA A 72 -5.99 -1.90 -7.90
CA ALA A 72 -6.07 -2.59 -6.60
C ALA A 72 -5.03 -3.70 -6.47
N LEU A 73 -4.48 -3.86 -5.28
CA LEU A 73 -3.48 -4.87 -4.96
C LEU A 73 -4.00 -5.75 -3.82
N ILE A 74 -3.75 -7.06 -3.90
CA ILE A 74 -4.07 -8.01 -2.82
C ILE A 74 -2.92 -8.98 -2.60
N THR A 75 -2.62 -9.30 -1.34
CA THR A 75 -1.66 -10.34 -1.00
C THR A 75 -2.04 -11.11 0.26
N ARG A 76 -1.52 -12.34 0.37
CA ARG A 76 -1.50 -13.15 1.59
C ARG A 76 -0.10 -13.33 2.16
N GLU A 77 0.90 -12.79 1.48
CA GLU A 77 2.29 -12.96 1.87
C GLU A 77 2.68 -11.96 2.95
N LYS A 78 3.34 -12.46 4.00
CA LYS A 78 3.90 -11.62 5.05
C LYS A 78 5.12 -10.87 4.54
N GLY A 79 5.40 -9.71 5.13
CA GLY A 79 6.59 -8.93 4.78
C GLY A 79 6.50 -8.26 3.41
N ARG A 80 5.28 -8.05 2.89
CA ARG A 80 5.04 -7.28 1.67
C ARG A 80 4.15 -6.07 1.98
N SER A 81 4.57 -4.90 1.50
CA SER A 81 3.76 -3.68 1.53
C SER A 81 2.96 -3.53 0.24
N LEU A 82 1.70 -3.15 0.38
CA LEU A 82 0.86 -2.71 -0.74
C LEU A 82 0.88 -1.18 -0.74
N VAL A 83 1.00 -0.55 -1.90
CA VAL A 83 1.02 0.91 -2.01
C VAL A 83 0.04 1.35 -3.10
N ILE A 84 -0.89 2.23 -2.70
CA ILE A 84 -1.82 2.95 -3.55
C ILE A 84 -1.55 4.45 -3.35
N ARG A 85 -1.60 5.23 -4.44
CA ARG A 85 -1.48 6.69 -4.38
C ARG A 85 -2.83 7.32 -4.64
N VAL A 86 -3.19 8.31 -3.83
CA VAL A 86 -4.44 9.04 -3.98
C VAL A 86 -4.24 10.53 -3.77
N ALA A 87 -5.00 11.32 -4.50
CA ALA A 87 -5.31 12.71 -4.21
C ALA A 87 -6.76 12.88 -4.63
N ASP A 88 -7.66 13.08 -3.67
CA ASP A 88 -9.14 13.08 -3.81
C ASP A 88 -9.82 11.72 -3.94
N CYS A 89 -9.26 10.76 -4.70
CA CYS A 89 -9.79 9.38 -4.72
C CYS A 89 -9.80 8.76 -3.31
N GLY A 90 -10.85 8.01 -2.98
CA GLY A 90 -11.01 7.40 -1.66
C GLY A 90 -10.26 6.08 -1.55
N PRO A 91 -9.15 6.00 -0.79
CA PRO A 91 -8.42 4.76 -0.62
C PRO A 91 -9.25 3.77 0.23
N VAL A 92 -9.28 2.50 -0.16
CA VAL A 92 -10.00 1.44 0.56
C VAL A 92 -9.03 0.41 1.09
N TRP A 93 -9.06 0.21 2.41
CA TRP A 93 -8.26 -0.78 3.10
C TRP A 93 -9.10 -2.01 3.44
N ILE A 94 -8.69 -3.20 2.99
CA ILE A 94 -9.46 -4.45 3.15
C ILE A 94 -8.60 -5.51 3.85
N HIS A 95 -9.19 -6.23 4.80
CA HIS A 95 -8.59 -7.41 5.42
C HIS A 95 -9.57 -8.56 5.53
N CYS A 96 -9.10 -9.75 5.19
CA CYS A 96 -9.81 -11.00 5.41
C CYS A 96 -9.24 -11.72 6.63
N GLY A 97 -9.94 -11.62 7.77
CA GLY A 97 -9.54 -12.29 9.01
C GLY A 97 -9.48 -13.82 8.94
N LYS A 98 -10.12 -14.46 7.94
CA LYS A 98 -10.05 -15.91 7.72
C LYS A 98 -8.74 -16.35 7.08
N THR A 99 -8.22 -15.57 6.13
CA THR A 99 -7.08 -15.96 5.29
C THR A 99 -5.80 -15.19 5.61
N GLY A 100 -5.91 -14.10 6.38
CA GLY A 100 -4.86 -13.13 6.62
C GLY A 100 -4.56 -12.24 5.40
N ALA A 101 -5.38 -12.30 4.35
CA ALA A 101 -5.18 -11.48 3.17
C ALA A 101 -5.43 -10.00 3.47
N ILE A 102 -4.61 -9.13 2.90
CA ILE A 102 -4.84 -7.68 2.89
C ILE A 102 -4.96 -7.20 1.44
N ALA A 103 -5.77 -6.18 1.21
CA ALA A 103 -5.86 -5.49 -0.07
C ALA A 103 -5.94 -3.98 0.11
N LEU A 104 -5.43 -3.26 -0.88
CA LEU A 104 -5.58 -1.81 -1.02
C LEU A 104 -6.19 -1.51 -2.39
N VAL A 105 -7.09 -0.53 -2.40
CA VAL A 105 -7.71 0.07 -3.59
C VAL A 105 -7.51 1.57 -3.50
#